data_AF-A0A0M2LYR6-F1
#
_entry.id   AF-A0A0M2LYR6-F1
#
_cell.length_a   1.000
_cell.length_b   1.000
_cell.length_c   1.000
_cell.angle_alpha   90.00
_cell.angle_beta   90.00
_cell.angle_gamma   90.00
#
_symmetry.space_group_name_H-M   'P 1'
#
loop_
_entity.id
_entity.type
_entity.pdbx_description
1 polymer ?
#
loop_
_entity_poly.entity_id
_entity_poly.type
_entity_poly.pdbx_seq_one_letter_code
_entity_poly.pdbx_strand_id
1 'polypeptide(L)'
;MSRLRPIQAVVGFAAIATATAAGCGLLAGAVARRVVTPEARPDSSTRVRSVVPAARASRRYGVDGPVVRIRGGWSELPGSYSLILDGGATHAKVGPVLEARRGGAVREILATDRGRVRRGATGRVTGWWYADPEELADEIGGGASVERIVLPLEDGPATAWIVRPADPVPGRWAVHVHGMGALPAETLRGVPPLARAGLTSLVISYRNDSGAPRGAHGRYGLGSAEQRDVDAAIAEAVRRGATRVTLFGWSMGGTASTLAATRGAHRDAVDGLVLDSPALDWHGLLRHQARRVGIPRPIAALAVRLLEGGRVRGGDPASPGLAALSAPELGRGLAVPTLIHVSAGDTYVPEDGALDFAARHSDLVVLRRQLVGEHVKLWNVDPEAWEAATERFVRALPDPAPRSDAADGAPRG
;
A
#
# COMPACT_ATOMS: atom_id res chain seq x y z
N MET A 1 14.31 -27.57 -3.37
CA MET A 1 15.48 -26.90 -2.75
C MET A 1 15.51 -25.47 -3.24
N SER A 2 14.87 -24.60 -2.47
CA SER A 2 14.55 -23.20 -2.82
C SER A 2 15.72 -22.28 -2.53
N ARG A 3 16.07 -21.42 -3.48
CA ARG A 3 17.09 -20.39 -3.31
C ARG A 3 16.57 -19.28 -2.40
N LEU A 4 16.80 -19.43 -1.10
CA LEU A 4 16.75 -18.39 -0.06
C LEU A 4 17.91 -17.36 -0.20
N ARG A 5 18.36 -17.08 -1.44
CA ARG A 5 19.71 -16.57 -1.71
C ARG A 5 19.98 -15.04 -1.66
N PRO A 6 19.04 -14.10 -1.43
CA PRO A 6 19.45 -12.72 -1.12
C PRO A 6 19.64 -12.50 0.40
N ILE A 7 18.76 -13.06 1.23
CA ILE A 7 18.83 -12.91 2.70
C ILE A 7 20.01 -13.73 3.26
N GLN A 8 20.24 -14.93 2.73
CA GLN A 8 21.41 -15.75 3.10
C GLN A 8 22.74 -15.21 2.58
N ALA A 9 22.77 -14.31 1.59
CA ALA A 9 24.04 -13.73 1.12
C ALA A 9 24.58 -12.68 2.10
N VAL A 10 23.69 -11.97 2.82
CA VAL A 10 24.09 -11.05 3.91
C VAL A 10 24.36 -11.83 5.20
N VAL A 11 23.58 -12.89 5.48
CA VAL A 11 23.80 -13.75 6.66
C VAL A 11 25.03 -14.66 6.51
N GLY A 12 25.37 -15.08 5.28
CA GLY A 12 26.58 -15.87 4.99
C GLY A 12 27.89 -15.10 5.22
N PHE A 13 27.84 -13.77 5.17
CA PHE A 13 28.96 -12.92 5.59
C PHE A 13 28.98 -12.65 7.10
N ALA A 14 27.85 -12.81 7.80
CA ALA A 14 27.78 -12.61 9.25
C ALA A 14 28.46 -13.74 10.05
N ALA A 15 28.63 -14.94 9.46
CA ALA A 15 29.33 -16.04 10.11
C ALA A 15 30.87 -15.86 10.16
N ILE A 16 31.42 -14.88 9.44
CA ILE A 16 32.85 -14.50 9.48
C ILE A 16 32.99 -12.97 9.60
N ALA A 17 32.04 -12.31 10.27
CA ALA A 17 32.29 -10.99 10.82
C ALA A 17 32.70 -11.21 12.27
N THR A 18 34.02 -11.25 12.52
CA THR A 18 34.55 -10.94 13.85
C THR A 18 33.77 -9.76 14.42
N ALA A 19 33.19 -9.94 15.61
CA ALA A 19 32.35 -8.98 16.32
C ALA A 19 33.16 -7.73 16.71
N THR A 20 33.58 -6.95 15.72
CA THR A 20 34.23 -5.67 15.89
C THR A 20 33.19 -4.57 15.72
N ALA A 21 33.35 -3.47 16.46
CA ALA A 21 32.46 -2.31 16.37
C ALA A 21 32.35 -1.79 14.91
N ALA A 22 33.44 -1.88 14.14
CA ALA A 22 33.46 -1.53 12.72
C ALA A 22 32.54 -2.42 11.87
N GLY A 23 32.55 -3.75 12.08
CA GLY A 23 31.65 -4.68 11.38
C GLY A 23 30.17 -4.42 11.69
N CYS A 24 29.85 -4.13 12.95
CA CYS A 24 28.50 -3.75 13.36
C CYS A 24 28.05 -2.43 12.72
N GLY A 25 28.96 -1.44 12.61
CA GLY A 25 28.70 -0.16 11.95
C GLY A 25 28.42 -0.29 10.46
N LEU A 26 29.22 -1.10 9.74
CA LEU A 26 29.00 -1.37 8.31
C LEU A 26 27.66 -2.06 8.05
N LEU A 27 27.31 -3.06 8.87
CA LEU A 27 26.04 -3.77 8.77
C LEU A 27 24.85 -2.84 9.06
N ALA A 28 24.93 -2.02 10.12
CA ALA A 28 23.91 -1.03 10.43
C ALA A 28 23.72 -0.01 9.29
N GLY A 29 24.82 0.46 8.68
CA GLY A 29 24.77 1.36 7.53
C GLY A 29 24.15 0.71 6.28
N ALA A 30 24.40 -0.58 6.05
CA ALA A 30 23.75 -1.33 4.97
C ALA A 30 22.24 -1.48 5.19
N VAL A 31 21.81 -1.79 6.42
CA VAL A 31 20.39 -1.86 6.80
C VAL A 31 19.71 -0.50 6.62
N ALA A 32 20.32 0.58 7.13
CA ALA A 32 19.80 1.93 6.99
C ALA A 32 19.63 2.34 5.51
N ARG A 33 20.64 2.06 4.66
CA ARG A 33 20.53 2.33 3.22
C ARG A 33 19.41 1.53 2.56
N ARG A 34 19.23 0.26 2.94
CA ARG A 34 18.18 -0.60 2.38
C ARG A 34 16.78 -0.05 2.64
N VAL A 35 16.54 0.52 3.82
CA VAL A 35 15.25 1.11 4.22
C VAL A 35 14.81 2.26 3.30
N VAL A 36 15.75 3.10 2.87
CA VAL A 36 15.45 4.31 2.09
C VAL A 36 15.70 4.14 0.60
N THR A 37 16.20 2.98 0.15
CA THR A 37 16.53 2.75 -1.26
C THR A 37 15.39 2.00 -1.95
N PRO A 38 14.83 2.54 -3.05
CA PRO A 38 13.86 1.84 -3.86
C PRO A 38 14.35 0.46 -4.32
N GLU A 39 13.48 -0.55 -4.22
CA GLU A 39 13.80 -1.87 -4.74
C GLU A 39 13.64 -1.90 -6.26
N ALA A 40 14.72 -2.26 -6.97
CA ALA A 40 14.69 -2.33 -8.44
C ALA A 40 13.79 -3.44 -8.98
N ARG A 41 13.53 -4.51 -8.20
CA ARG A 41 12.66 -5.63 -8.58
C ARG A 41 11.94 -6.19 -7.35
N PRO A 42 10.59 -6.25 -7.35
CA PRO A 42 9.83 -6.92 -6.31
C PRO A 42 10.16 -8.42 -6.23
N ASP A 43 10.03 -9.00 -5.05
CA ASP A 43 10.26 -10.44 -4.86
C ASP A 43 9.30 -11.28 -5.72
N SER A 44 9.83 -12.39 -6.25
CA SER A 44 9.15 -13.35 -7.12
C SER A 44 9.15 -14.73 -6.47
N SER A 45 8.51 -14.83 -5.30
CA SER A 45 8.50 -16.05 -4.50
C SER A 45 7.43 -17.07 -4.93
N THR A 46 6.52 -16.70 -5.84
CA THR A 46 5.41 -17.54 -6.32
C THR A 46 5.74 -18.25 -7.63
N ARG A 47 5.39 -19.53 -7.71
CA ARG A 47 5.55 -20.38 -8.89
C ARG A 47 4.27 -21.13 -9.22
N VAL A 48 3.86 -21.07 -10.48
CA VAL A 48 2.77 -21.86 -11.03
C VAL A 48 3.22 -23.31 -11.21
N ARG A 49 2.52 -24.23 -10.55
CA ARG A 49 2.80 -25.68 -10.60
C ARG A 49 2.00 -26.40 -11.67
N SER A 50 0.75 -25.99 -11.86
CA SER A 50 -0.13 -26.53 -12.88
C SER A 50 -1.26 -25.54 -13.15
N VAL A 51 -1.82 -25.62 -14.36
CA VAL A 51 -3.07 -24.98 -14.74
C VAL A 51 -4.00 -26.09 -15.20
N VAL A 52 -5.20 -26.15 -14.64
CA VAL A 52 -6.23 -27.13 -14.93
C VAL A 52 -7.28 -26.43 -15.79
N PRO A 53 -7.60 -26.94 -17.00
CA PRO A 53 -8.61 -26.33 -17.87
C PRO A 53 -10.00 -26.33 -17.21
N ALA A 54 -10.83 -25.34 -17.56
CA ALA A 54 -12.18 -25.12 -17.03
C ALA A 54 -13.02 -26.40 -16.96
N ALA A 55 -13.12 -27.18 -18.06
CA ALA A 55 -13.91 -28.41 -18.08
C ALA A 55 -13.51 -29.45 -17.01
N ARG A 56 -12.22 -29.52 -16.63
CA ARG A 56 -11.75 -30.40 -15.55
C ARG A 56 -11.87 -29.72 -14.19
N ALA A 57 -11.73 -28.40 -14.13
CA ALA A 57 -11.89 -27.62 -12.92
C ALA A 57 -13.33 -27.67 -12.41
N SER A 58 -14.32 -27.47 -13.29
CA SER A 58 -15.74 -27.58 -12.98
C SER A 58 -16.10 -28.92 -12.33
N ARG A 59 -15.68 -30.05 -12.93
CA ARG A 59 -15.95 -31.38 -12.35
C ARG A 59 -15.29 -31.65 -11.00
N ARG A 60 -14.14 -31.02 -10.70
CA ARG A 60 -13.35 -31.33 -9.51
C ARG A 60 -13.57 -30.34 -8.37
N TYR A 61 -13.76 -29.07 -8.69
CA TYR A 61 -13.81 -27.96 -7.74
C TYR A 61 -15.12 -27.17 -7.81
N GLY A 62 -16.01 -27.45 -8.78
CA GLY A 62 -17.29 -26.75 -8.89
C GLY A 62 -17.19 -25.30 -9.35
N VAL A 63 -16.15 -24.95 -10.11
CA VAL A 63 -15.90 -23.59 -10.61
C VAL A 63 -15.94 -23.52 -12.14
N ASP A 64 -16.28 -22.35 -12.68
CA ASP A 64 -16.47 -22.16 -14.13
C ASP A 64 -15.14 -21.87 -14.85
N GLY A 65 -14.23 -21.19 -14.18
CA GLY A 65 -12.93 -20.82 -14.70
C GLY A 65 -11.87 -21.93 -14.67
N PRO A 66 -10.75 -21.76 -15.38
CA PRO A 66 -9.59 -22.60 -15.21
C PRO A 66 -9.01 -22.45 -13.79
N VAL A 67 -8.37 -23.50 -13.28
CA VAL A 67 -7.80 -23.52 -11.93
C VAL A 67 -6.29 -23.50 -11.98
N VAL A 68 -5.66 -22.62 -11.19
CA VAL A 68 -4.21 -22.56 -11.02
C VAL A 68 -3.79 -23.15 -9.68
N ARG A 69 -2.74 -23.97 -9.72
CA ARG A 69 -2.01 -24.38 -8.51
C ARG A 69 -0.74 -23.55 -8.41
N ILE A 70 -0.62 -22.78 -7.33
CA ILE A 70 0.53 -21.94 -7.04
C ILE A 70 1.23 -22.38 -5.76
N ARG A 71 2.55 -22.15 -5.68
CA ARG A 71 3.36 -22.32 -4.47
C ARG A 71 4.21 -21.09 -4.26
N GLY A 72 4.29 -20.57 -3.04
CA GLY A 72 5.10 -19.40 -2.73
C GLY A 72 4.54 -18.59 -1.58
N GLY A 73 5.25 -17.51 -1.22
CA GLY A 73 4.78 -16.56 -0.22
C GLY A 73 3.40 -16.01 -0.61
N TRP A 74 2.52 -15.89 0.37
CA TRP A 74 1.15 -15.37 0.24
C TRP A 74 0.19 -16.17 -0.65
N SER A 75 0.62 -17.28 -1.24
CA SER A 75 -0.26 -18.12 -2.07
C SER A 75 -1.48 -18.64 -1.31
N GLU A 76 -1.37 -18.81 0.00
CA GLU A 76 -2.40 -19.33 0.91
C GLU A 76 -3.28 -18.24 1.56
N LEU A 77 -3.05 -16.94 1.29
CA LEU A 77 -3.86 -15.89 1.90
C LEU A 77 -5.36 -16.03 1.54
N PRO A 78 -6.31 -15.81 2.44
CA PRO A 78 -7.73 -15.89 2.09
C PRO A 78 -8.14 -14.72 1.18
N GLY A 79 -9.21 -14.91 0.40
CA GLY A 79 -9.72 -13.88 -0.50
C GLY A 79 -9.11 -13.90 -1.91
N SER A 80 -9.35 -12.83 -2.66
CA SER A 80 -9.07 -12.73 -4.10
C SER A 80 -7.92 -11.78 -4.41
N TYR A 81 -7.03 -12.18 -5.32
CA TYR A 81 -5.76 -11.49 -5.55
C TYR A 81 -5.40 -11.44 -7.02
N SER A 82 -4.42 -10.61 -7.37
CA SER A 82 -3.77 -10.72 -8.67
C SER A 82 -2.50 -11.56 -8.61
N LEU A 83 -2.25 -12.29 -9.69
CA LEU A 83 -0.99 -12.93 -10.02
C LEU A 83 -0.26 -12.09 -11.06
N ILE A 84 0.88 -11.51 -10.68
CA ILE A 84 1.80 -10.87 -11.62
C ILE A 84 2.94 -11.83 -11.88
N LEU A 85 3.01 -12.37 -13.10
CA LEU A 85 3.96 -13.41 -13.52
C LEU A 85 4.89 -12.91 -14.62
N ASP A 86 6.00 -13.63 -14.79
CA ASP A 86 6.97 -13.47 -15.88
C ASP A 86 7.46 -12.00 -16.03
N GLY A 87 7.85 -11.39 -14.90
CA GLY A 87 8.37 -10.02 -14.87
C GLY A 87 7.31 -8.95 -15.14
N GLY A 88 6.02 -9.28 -15.04
CA GLY A 88 4.92 -8.36 -15.35
C GLY A 88 4.21 -8.67 -16.66
N ALA A 89 4.77 -9.54 -17.51
CA ALA A 89 4.16 -9.87 -18.80
C ALA A 89 2.77 -10.53 -18.69
N THR A 90 2.46 -11.14 -17.54
CA THR A 90 1.13 -11.71 -17.28
C THR A 90 0.54 -11.12 -16.00
N HIS A 91 -0.73 -10.71 -16.10
CA HIS A 91 -1.56 -10.30 -14.98
C HIS A 91 -2.87 -11.08 -15.06
N ALA A 92 -3.20 -11.77 -13.97
CA ALA A 92 -4.39 -12.59 -13.86
C ALA A 92 -5.01 -12.44 -12.49
N LYS A 93 -6.34 -12.31 -12.43
CA LYS A 93 -7.13 -12.26 -11.19
C LYS A 93 -7.45 -13.69 -10.76
N VAL A 94 -7.18 -14.01 -9.51
CA VAL A 94 -7.46 -15.32 -8.91
C VAL A 94 -8.40 -15.19 -7.72
N GLY A 95 -9.33 -16.13 -7.63
CA GLY A 95 -10.33 -16.15 -6.57
C GLY A 95 -9.82 -16.68 -5.23
N PRO A 96 -10.75 -16.94 -4.29
CA PRO A 96 -10.46 -17.55 -3.00
C PRO A 96 -9.71 -18.88 -3.10
N VAL A 97 -9.13 -19.31 -1.97
CA VAL A 97 -8.47 -20.61 -1.87
C VAL A 97 -9.52 -21.71 -1.95
N LEU A 98 -9.49 -22.49 -3.04
CA LEU A 98 -10.32 -23.69 -3.21
C LEU A 98 -9.76 -24.85 -2.40
N GLU A 99 -8.43 -24.92 -2.29
CA GLU A 99 -7.75 -25.98 -1.57
C GLU A 99 -6.38 -25.54 -1.07
N ALA A 100 -6.17 -25.62 0.24
CA ALA A 100 -4.87 -25.39 0.87
C ALA A 100 -3.95 -26.61 0.66
N ARG A 101 -2.68 -26.36 0.37
CA ARG A 101 -1.64 -27.38 0.19
C ARG A 101 -0.40 -26.94 0.95
N ARG A 102 0.43 -27.88 1.41
CA ARG A 102 1.68 -27.52 2.09
C ARG A 102 2.55 -26.57 1.24
N GLY A 103 2.60 -25.29 1.60
CA GLY A 103 3.36 -24.23 0.92
C GLY A 103 2.78 -23.85 -0.45
N GLY A 104 1.46 -23.82 -0.59
CA GLY A 104 0.74 -23.46 -1.81
C GLY A 104 -0.79 -23.50 -1.70
N ALA A 105 -1.45 -22.98 -2.72
CA ALA A 105 -2.90 -23.03 -2.83
C ALA A 105 -3.35 -23.41 -4.25
N VAL A 106 -4.57 -23.92 -4.32
CA VAL A 106 -5.34 -24.07 -5.55
C VAL A 106 -6.39 -22.98 -5.58
N ARG A 107 -6.49 -22.27 -6.71
CA ARG A 107 -7.40 -21.13 -6.89
C ARG A 107 -7.98 -21.16 -8.29
N GLU A 108 -9.19 -20.66 -8.42
CA GLU A 108 -9.75 -20.32 -9.72
C GLU A 108 -9.03 -19.10 -10.32
N ILE A 109 -8.82 -19.10 -11.64
CA ILE A 109 -8.45 -17.93 -12.42
C ILE A 109 -9.76 -17.27 -12.87
N LEU A 110 -10.07 -16.12 -12.30
CA LEU A 110 -11.29 -15.35 -12.58
C LEU A 110 -11.16 -14.59 -13.90
N ALA A 111 -9.99 -14.00 -14.14
CA ALA A 111 -9.69 -13.28 -15.36
C ALA A 111 -8.19 -13.32 -15.68
N THR A 112 -7.84 -13.08 -16.94
CA THR A 112 -6.46 -12.84 -17.36
C THR A 112 -6.45 -11.59 -18.22
N ASP A 113 -6.17 -10.46 -17.58
CA ASP A 113 -6.20 -9.13 -18.22
C ASP A 113 -5.04 -8.98 -19.23
N ARG A 114 -3.90 -9.64 -18.96
CA ARG A 114 -2.77 -9.67 -19.89
C ARG A 114 -2.00 -10.99 -19.82
N GLY A 115 -1.52 -11.45 -20.97
CA GLY A 115 -0.61 -12.59 -21.07
C GLY A 115 -1.32 -13.93 -20.85
N ARG A 116 -0.60 -14.92 -20.30
CA ARG A 116 -1.16 -16.27 -20.08
C ARG A 116 -0.54 -16.95 -18.88
N VAL A 117 -1.40 -17.44 -17.97
CA VAL A 117 -0.94 -18.28 -16.86
C VAL A 117 -0.50 -19.64 -17.38
N ARG A 118 0.78 -19.97 -17.17
CA ARG A 118 1.39 -21.22 -17.65
C ARG A 118 2.17 -21.94 -16.55
N ARG A 119 2.23 -23.26 -16.64
CA ARG A 119 3.08 -24.07 -15.74
C ARG A 119 4.53 -23.60 -15.82
N GLY A 120 5.17 -23.47 -14.66
CA GLY A 120 6.56 -23.05 -14.55
C GLY A 120 6.76 -21.55 -14.42
N ALA A 121 5.77 -20.73 -14.78
CA ALA A 121 5.80 -19.27 -14.61
C ALA A 121 6.08 -18.90 -13.15
N THR A 122 6.80 -17.79 -12.97
CA THR A 122 7.20 -17.27 -11.67
C THR A 122 6.82 -15.82 -11.51
N GLY A 123 6.51 -15.41 -10.29
CA GLY A 123 6.12 -14.04 -9.99
C GLY A 123 5.62 -13.90 -8.57
N ARG A 124 4.56 -13.11 -8.37
CA ARG A 124 4.04 -12.78 -7.03
C ARG A 124 2.51 -12.75 -6.99
N VAL A 125 1.98 -13.02 -5.80
CA VAL A 125 0.62 -12.66 -5.40
C VAL A 125 0.64 -11.21 -4.92
N THR A 126 -0.26 -10.36 -5.42
CA THR A 126 -0.35 -8.94 -5.03
C THR A 126 -1.79 -8.56 -4.68
N GLY A 127 -1.94 -7.52 -3.85
CA GLY A 127 -3.23 -6.92 -3.50
C GLY A 127 -3.81 -5.99 -4.58
N TRP A 128 -3.03 -5.71 -5.63
CA TRP A 128 -3.52 -4.94 -6.78
C TRP A 128 -4.62 -5.73 -7.47
N TRP A 129 -5.68 -5.05 -7.89
CA TRP A 129 -6.81 -5.69 -8.57
C TRP A 129 -6.90 -5.23 -10.01
N TYR A 130 -6.98 -3.92 -10.22
CA TYR A 130 -6.89 -3.27 -11.51
C TYR A 130 -5.41 -3.02 -11.87
N ALA A 131 -5.04 -3.29 -13.12
CA ALA A 131 -3.71 -2.98 -13.63
C ALA A 131 -3.68 -1.64 -14.37
N ASP A 132 -4.80 -1.23 -14.95
CA ASP A 132 -4.97 0.03 -15.66
C ASP A 132 -6.19 0.81 -15.13
N PRO A 133 -6.08 2.13 -14.91
CA PRO A 133 -7.23 2.97 -14.58
C PRO A 133 -8.41 2.88 -15.57
N GLU A 134 -8.16 2.58 -16.85
CA GLU A 134 -9.22 2.40 -17.85
C GLU A 134 -10.16 1.22 -17.52
N GLU A 135 -9.69 0.21 -16.77
CA GLU A 135 -10.55 -0.88 -16.28
C GLU A 135 -11.66 -0.36 -15.35
N LEU A 136 -11.48 0.81 -14.74
CA LEU A 136 -12.48 1.40 -13.84
C LEU A 136 -13.67 1.99 -14.59
N ALA A 137 -13.53 2.34 -15.87
CA ALA A 137 -14.61 2.98 -16.62
C ALA A 137 -15.85 2.08 -16.71
N ASP A 138 -15.64 0.77 -16.89
CA ASP A 138 -16.72 -0.22 -16.92
C ASP A 138 -17.29 -0.48 -15.50
N GLU A 139 -16.42 -0.50 -14.48
CA GLU A 139 -16.79 -0.81 -13.10
C GLU A 139 -17.63 0.30 -12.44
N ILE A 140 -17.32 1.57 -12.72
CA ILE A 140 -17.94 2.72 -12.04
C ILE A 140 -19.07 3.37 -12.87
N GLY A 141 -19.48 2.73 -13.97
CA GLY A 141 -20.70 3.02 -14.73
C GLY A 141 -20.49 3.70 -16.09
N GLY A 142 -21.40 3.42 -17.03
CA GLY A 142 -21.40 3.96 -18.39
C GLY A 142 -21.60 5.48 -18.41
N GLY A 143 -20.49 6.23 -18.44
CA GLY A 143 -20.45 7.68 -18.29
C GLY A 143 -19.24 8.17 -17.50
N ALA A 144 -18.56 7.26 -16.80
CA ALA A 144 -17.27 7.55 -16.19
C ALA A 144 -16.20 7.88 -17.24
N SER A 145 -15.20 8.67 -16.83
CA SER A 145 -14.07 9.02 -17.69
C SER A 145 -12.75 8.90 -16.97
N VAL A 146 -11.73 8.51 -17.72
CA VAL A 146 -10.35 8.40 -17.26
C VAL A 146 -9.51 9.35 -18.11
N GLU A 147 -8.80 10.26 -17.45
CA GLU A 147 -7.96 11.27 -18.09
C GLU A 147 -6.55 11.15 -17.50
N ARG A 148 -5.57 10.77 -18.32
CA ARG A 148 -4.16 10.83 -17.94
C ARG A 148 -3.65 12.27 -18.06
N ILE A 149 -3.06 12.80 -16.99
CA ILE A 149 -2.51 14.14 -16.93
C ILE A 149 -1.02 14.13 -16.58
N VAL A 150 -0.34 15.24 -16.89
CA VAL A 150 0.98 15.55 -16.34
C VAL A 150 0.77 16.31 -15.03
N LEU A 151 1.32 15.77 -13.95
CA LEU A 151 1.32 16.41 -12.63
C LEU A 151 2.68 17.10 -12.42
N PRO A 152 2.73 18.43 -12.33
CA PRO A 152 3.98 19.13 -12.04
C PRO A 152 4.39 18.91 -10.58
N LEU A 153 5.55 18.28 -10.36
CA LEU A 153 6.18 18.15 -9.04
C LEU A 153 7.38 19.10 -8.94
N GLU A 154 7.88 19.30 -7.72
CA GLU A 154 9.05 20.12 -7.40
C GLU A 154 10.27 19.78 -8.27
N ASP A 155 10.57 18.49 -8.44
CA ASP A 155 11.75 18.00 -9.13
C ASP A 155 11.50 17.64 -10.62
N GLY A 156 10.30 17.89 -11.15
CA GLY A 156 9.93 17.61 -12.54
C GLY A 156 8.52 17.01 -12.72
N PRO A 157 8.13 16.67 -13.95
CA PRO A 157 6.80 16.15 -14.23
C PRO A 157 6.63 14.69 -13.79
N ALA A 158 5.49 14.38 -13.17
CA ALA A 158 5.01 13.02 -12.94
C ALA A 158 3.74 12.75 -13.76
N THR A 159 3.29 11.49 -13.76
CA THR A 159 2.00 11.10 -14.34
C THR A 159 0.95 11.00 -13.24
N ALA A 160 -0.27 11.42 -13.54
CA ALA A 160 -1.42 11.14 -12.72
C ALA A 160 -2.63 10.81 -13.61
N TRP A 161 -3.67 10.24 -13.02
CA TRP A 161 -4.94 9.96 -13.68
C TRP A 161 -6.06 10.61 -12.90
N ILE A 162 -6.96 11.29 -13.62
CA ILE A 162 -8.23 11.74 -13.09
C ILE A 162 -9.28 10.74 -13.54
N VAL A 163 -9.93 10.11 -12.57
CA VAL A 163 -11.07 9.21 -12.77
C VAL A 163 -12.32 9.92 -12.27
N ARG A 164 -13.21 10.28 -13.18
CA ARG A 164 -14.49 10.93 -12.86
C ARG A 164 -15.62 9.90 -12.90
N PRO A 165 -16.47 9.82 -11.85
CA PRO A 165 -17.70 9.04 -11.93
C PRO A 165 -18.66 9.67 -12.96
N ALA A 166 -19.70 8.92 -13.35
CA ALA A 166 -20.74 9.43 -14.25
C ALA A 166 -21.47 10.64 -13.66
N ASP A 167 -21.76 10.62 -12.36
CA ASP A 167 -22.46 11.68 -11.64
C ASP A 167 -21.57 12.29 -10.53
N PRO A 168 -20.58 13.13 -10.89
CA PRO A 168 -19.68 13.72 -9.91
C PRO A 168 -20.38 14.80 -9.09
N VAL A 169 -20.13 14.82 -7.78
CA VAL A 169 -20.51 15.95 -6.91
C VAL A 169 -19.51 17.08 -7.14
N PRO A 170 -19.95 18.27 -7.58
CA PRO A 170 -19.04 19.37 -7.87
C PRO A 170 -18.14 19.72 -6.67
N GLY A 171 -16.85 19.91 -6.94
CA GLY A 171 -15.87 20.31 -5.93
C GLY A 171 -15.38 19.22 -4.98
N ARG A 172 -15.95 18.00 -5.01
CA ARG A 172 -15.49 16.87 -4.18
C ARG A 172 -14.47 16.00 -4.92
N TRP A 173 -13.25 16.00 -4.40
CA TRP A 173 -12.14 15.24 -4.97
C TRP A 173 -11.52 14.31 -3.94
N ALA A 174 -10.82 13.29 -4.43
CA ALA A 174 -9.94 12.47 -3.63
C ALA A 174 -8.56 12.35 -4.27
N VAL A 175 -7.50 12.34 -3.46
CA VAL A 175 -6.13 12.09 -3.94
C VAL A 175 -5.68 10.73 -3.41
N HIS A 176 -5.31 9.83 -4.31
CA HIS A 176 -4.90 8.46 -3.98
C HIS A 176 -3.37 8.32 -4.02
N VAL A 177 -2.78 7.94 -2.88
CA VAL A 177 -1.33 7.94 -2.65
C VAL A 177 -0.84 6.54 -2.27
N HIS A 178 -0.17 5.86 -3.19
CA HIS A 178 0.31 4.49 -2.97
C HIS A 178 1.47 4.38 -1.97
N GLY A 179 1.80 3.15 -1.59
CA GLY A 179 2.88 2.84 -0.68
C GLY A 179 4.28 2.85 -1.31
N MET A 180 5.27 2.77 -0.42
CA MET A 180 6.68 2.65 -0.80
C MET A 180 6.91 1.43 -1.69
N GLY A 181 7.57 1.61 -2.85
CA GLY A 181 7.89 0.53 -3.78
C GLY A 181 6.69 -0.05 -4.54
N ALA A 182 5.50 0.52 -4.35
CA ALA A 182 4.33 0.23 -5.16
C ALA A 182 4.26 1.15 -6.38
N LEU A 183 3.20 0.99 -7.19
CA LEU A 183 2.84 1.89 -8.27
C LEU A 183 1.41 2.40 -8.03
N PRO A 184 0.97 3.44 -8.74
CA PRO A 184 -0.38 4.00 -8.60
C PRO A 184 -1.51 2.96 -8.75
N ALA A 185 -1.29 1.88 -9.51
CA ALA A 185 -2.22 0.76 -9.63
C ALA A 185 -2.62 0.13 -8.29
N GLU A 186 -1.81 0.28 -7.24
CA GLU A 186 -2.13 -0.20 -5.89
C GLU A 186 -3.41 0.42 -5.32
N THR A 187 -3.71 1.66 -5.70
CA THR A 187 -4.80 2.44 -5.09
C THR A 187 -6.11 2.34 -5.85
N LEU A 188 -6.10 1.80 -7.07
CA LEU A 188 -7.27 1.81 -7.97
C LEU A 188 -8.50 1.11 -7.36
N ARG A 189 -8.30 0.12 -6.48
CA ARG A 189 -9.40 -0.53 -5.75
C ARG A 189 -10.12 0.40 -4.75
N GLY A 190 -9.51 1.52 -4.39
CA GLY A 190 -10.15 2.57 -3.59
C GLY A 190 -11.02 3.52 -4.41
N VAL A 191 -10.93 3.51 -5.75
CA VAL A 191 -11.70 4.42 -6.60
C VAL A 191 -13.20 4.08 -6.62
N PRO A 192 -13.65 2.81 -6.79
CA PRO A 192 -15.07 2.49 -6.86
C PRO A 192 -15.95 3.00 -5.69
N PRO A 193 -15.60 2.80 -4.39
CA PRO A 193 -16.44 3.32 -3.30
C PRO A 193 -16.51 4.86 -3.28
N LEU A 194 -15.45 5.55 -3.69
CA LEU A 194 -15.41 7.01 -3.77
C LEU A 194 -16.21 7.52 -4.98
N ALA A 195 -16.14 6.82 -6.11
CA ALA A 195 -16.92 7.09 -7.31
C ALA A 195 -18.42 6.97 -7.04
N ARG A 196 -18.86 5.91 -6.33
CA ARG A 196 -20.25 5.77 -5.87
C ARG A 196 -20.69 6.91 -4.96
N ALA A 197 -19.78 7.43 -4.14
CA ALA A 197 -20.02 8.61 -3.31
C ALA A 197 -19.97 9.94 -4.07
N GLY A 198 -19.66 9.92 -5.37
CA GLY A 198 -19.60 11.09 -6.26
C GLY A 198 -18.28 11.86 -6.22
N LEU A 199 -17.20 11.29 -5.68
CA LEU A 199 -15.88 11.94 -5.65
C LEU A 199 -15.13 11.71 -6.97
N THR A 200 -14.52 12.77 -7.50
CA THR A 200 -13.52 12.66 -8.57
C THR A 200 -12.20 12.19 -7.97
N SER A 201 -11.61 11.11 -8.50
CA SER A 201 -10.36 10.56 -7.98
C SER A 201 -9.15 11.00 -8.80
N LEU A 202 -8.17 11.62 -8.14
CA LEU A 202 -6.83 11.90 -8.68
C LEU A 202 -5.86 10.84 -8.16
N VAL A 203 -5.42 9.94 -9.03
CA VAL A 203 -4.49 8.86 -8.73
C VAL A 203 -3.10 9.28 -9.19
N ILE A 204 -2.15 9.42 -8.26
CA ILE A 204 -0.86 10.07 -8.55
C ILE A 204 0.30 9.08 -8.55
N SER A 205 1.25 9.28 -9.46
CA SER A 205 2.66 8.96 -9.20
C SER A 205 3.31 10.07 -8.38
N TYR A 206 4.34 9.73 -7.62
CA TYR A 206 5.17 10.69 -6.90
C TYR A 206 6.66 10.42 -7.15
N ARG A 207 7.53 11.23 -6.54
CA ARG A 207 8.99 11.14 -6.68
C ARG A 207 9.52 9.70 -6.53
N ASN A 208 10.50 9.36 -7.36
CA ASN A 208 11.14 8.04 -7.47
C ASN A 208 10.30 6.93 -8.13
N ASP A 209 9.05 7.18 -8.51
CA ASP A 209 8.31 6.24 -9.34
C ASP A 209 8.89 6.13 -10.75
N SER A 210 8.51 5.06 -11.46
CA SER A 210 8.86 4.90 -12.85
C SER A 210 8.25 6.03 -13.69
N GLY A 211 9.11 6.82 -14.35
CA GLY A 211 8.69 7.95 -15.17
C GLY A 211 8.49 9.27 -14.41
N ALA A 212 8.58 9.27 -13.08
CA ALA A 212 8.58 10.46 -12.24
C ALA A 212 10.02 10.96 -11.99
N PRO A 213 10.21 12.23 -11.59
CA PRO A 213 11.53 12.72 -11.20
C PRO A 213 12.08 11.95 -10.00
N ARG A 214 13.40 11.88 -9.91
CA ARG A 214 14.06 11.32 -8.72
C ARG A 214 14.05 12.40 -7.63
N GLY A 215 13.63 12.03 -6.43
CA GLY A 215 13.84 12.88 -5.26
C GLY A 215 15.31 12.96 -4.88
N ALA A 216 15.62 13.68 -3.80
CA ALA A 216 17.00 13.82 -3.32
C ALA A 216 17.66 12.45 -3.13
N HIS A 217 18.87 12.30 -3.69
CA HIS A 217 19.64 11.05 -3.68
C HIS A 217 18.93 9.81 -4.28
N GLY A 218 17.79 9.99 -4.96
CA GLY A 218 16.97 8.89 -5.47
C GLY A 218 16.45 7.94 -4.38
N ARG A 219 16.26 8.47 -3.16
CA ARG A 219 15.86 7.72 -1.96
C ARG A 219 14.46 8.14 -1.51
N TYR A 220 13.81 7.30 -0.71
CA TYR A 220 12.54 7.64 -0.05
C TYR A 220 12.75 8.57 1.15
N GLY A 221 11.83 9.51 1.33
CA GLY A 221 11.72 10.36 2.50
C GLY A 221 10.91 9.74 3.65
N LEU A 222 10.44 8.50 3.49
CA LEU A 222 9.56 7.82 4.45
C LEU A 222 8.23 8.56 4.67
N GLY A 223 7.74 9.25 3.64
CA GLY A 223 6.54 10.07 3.65
C GLY A 223 6.83 11.57 3.77
N SER A 224 7.97 11.99 4.33
CA SER A 224 8.24 13.43 4.53
C SER A 224 8.62 14.16 3.23
N ALA A 225 9.39 13.52 2.35
CA ALA A 225 9.62 14.06 1.01
C ALA A 225 8.36 13.93 0.15
N GLU A 226 7.74 12.76 0.19
CA GLU A 226 6.59 12.42 -0.65
C GLU A 226 5.36 13.29 -0.33
N GLN A 227 5.25 13.83 0.90
CA GLN A 227 4.23 14.80 1.29
C GLN A 227 4.20 16.04 0.36
N ARG A 228 5.35 16.51 -0.13
CA ARG A 228 5.40 17.67 -1.05
C ARG A 228 4.74 17.36 -2.39
N ASP A 229 4.80 16.11 -2.84
CA ASP A 229 4.13 15.68 -4.08
C ASP A 229 2.62 15.51 -3.85
N VAL A 230 2.22 15.08 -2.65
CA VAL A 230 0.80 15.08 -2.24
C VAL A 230 0.25 16.50 -2.21
N ASP A 231 0.98 17.48 -1.66
CA ASP A 231 0.58 18.90 -1.69
C ASP A 231 0.40 19.41 -3.13
N ALA A 232 1.31 19.06 -4.04
CA ALA A 232 1.19 19.41 -5.45
C ALA A 232 -0.07 18.79 -6.10
N ALA A 233 -0.42 17.56 -5.73
CA ALA A 233 -1.65 16.90 -6.17
C ALA A 233 -2.91 17.58 -5.64
N ILE A 234 -2.92 18.01 -4.36
CA ILE A 234 -4.02 18.79 -3.78
C ILE A 234 -4.15 20.12 -4.52
N ALA A 235 -3.03 20.81 -4.78
CA ALA A 235 -3.01 22.06 -5.53
C ALA A 235 -3.60 21.89 -6.94
N GLU A 236 -3.25 20.81 -7.63
CA GLU A 236 -3.78 20.49 -8.96
C GLU A 236 -5.29 20.19 -8.91
N ALA A 237 -5.77 19.47 -7.89
CA ALA A 237 -7.20 19.25 -7.69
C ALA A 237 -7.94 20.58 -7.45
N VAL A 238 -7.41 21.45 -6.59
CA VAL A 238 -7.97 22.78 -6.30
C VAL A 238 -8.00 23.65 -7.56
N ARG A 239 -6.93 23.65 -8.35
CA ARG A 239 -6.86 24.37 -9.65
C ARG A 239 -7.95 23.90 -10.63
N ARG A 240 -8.40 22.65 -10.51
CA ARG A 240 -9.48 22.05 -11.30
C ARG A 240 -10.87 22.17 -10.64
N GLY A 241 -10.98 23.01 -9.60
CA GLY A 241 -12.26 23.33 -8.96
C GLY A 241 -12.57 22.47 -7.73
N ALA A 242 -11.62 21.70 -7.20
CA ALA A 242 -11.82 21.06 -5.90
C ALA A 242 -11.96 22.12 -4.79
N THR A 243 -13.03 21.99 -4.00
CA THR A 243 -13.24 22.76 -2.77
C THR A 243 -13.09 21.90 -1.53
N ARG A 244 -13.15 20.58 -1.69
CA ARG A 244 -12.92 19.59 -0.65
C ARG A 244 -12.14 18.40 -1.23
N VAL A 245 -11.08 18.01 -0.53
CA VAL A 245 -10.16 16.96 -0.96
C VAL A 245 -10.00 15.91 0.13
N THR A 246 -10.45 14.69 -0.13
CA THR A 246 -10.20 13.55 0.75
C THR A 246 -8.87 12.89 0.36
N LEU A 247 -7.95 12.67 1.29
CA LEU A 247 -6.71 11.95 0.98
C LEU A 247 -6.87 10.47 1.28
N PHE A 248 -6.58 9.62 0.30
CA PHE A 248 -6.54 8.17 0.47
C PHE A 248 -5.08 7.72 0.41
N GLY A 249 -4.53 7.26 1.54
CA GLY A 249 -3.12 6.87 1.64
C GLY A 249 -2.95 5.38 1.98
N TRP A 250 -2.04 4.71 1.27
CA TRP A 250 -1.67 3.31 1.52
C TRP A 250 -0.26 3.21 2.07
N SER A 251 -0.05 2.45 3.15
CA SER A 251 1.30 2.24 3.72
C SER A 251 2.05 3.57 3.98
N MET A 252 3.21 3.80 3.39
CA MET A 252 3.93 5.09 3.43
C MET A 252 3.11 6.26 2.87
N GLY A 253 2.27 6.03 1.85
CA GLY A 253 1.35 7.03 1.34
C GLY A 253 0.36 7.51 2.41
N GLY A 254 0.06 6.67 3.41
CA GLY A 254 -0.66 7.08 4.61
C GLY A 254 0.11 8.06 5.49
N THR A 255 1.43 7.88 5.65
CA THR A 255 2.30 8.86 6.31
C THR A 255 2.30 10.19 5.55
N ALA A 256 2.51 10.15 4.23
CA ALA A 256 2.57 11.34 3.39
C ALA A 256 1.23 12.11 3.40
N SER A 257 0.11 11.40 3.30
CA SER A 257 -1.24 11.98 3.38
C SER A 257 -1.52 12.60 4.74
N THR A 258 -1.13 11.95 5.83
CA THR A 258 -1.27 12.49 7.19
C THR A 258 -0.45 13.76 7.37
N LEU A 259 0.79 13.79 6.87
CA LEU A 259 1.64 14.99 6.91
C LEU A 259 1.05 16.11 6.05
N ALA A 260 0.51 15.82 4.86
CA ALA A 260 -0.15 16.82 4.02
C ALA A 260 -1.37 17.44 4.72
N ALA A 261 -2.21 16.62 5.36
CA ALA A 261 -3.39 17.08 6.10
C ALA A 261 -3.07 17.87 7.38
N THR A 262 -1.92 17.61 8.02
CA THR A 262 -1.56 18.27 9.29
C THR A 262 -0.60 19.45 9.13
N ARG A 263 0.24 19.42 8.10
CA ARG A 263 1.36 20.37 7.93
C ARG A 263 1.46 20.94 6.51
N GLY A 264 0.77 20.34 5.54
CA GLY A 264 0.83 20.74 4.14
C GLY A 264 0.28 22.14 3.88
N ALA A 265 0.70 22.73 2.77
CA ALA A 265 0.32 24.09 2.37
C ALA A 265 -1.16 24.21 2.00
N HIS A 266 -1.78 23.11 1.58
CA HIS A 266 -3.18 23.04 1.15
C HIS A 266 -4.08 22.27 2.13
N ARG A 267 -3.65 22.13 3.39
CA ARG A 267 -4.40 21.38 4.41
C ARG A 267 -5.83 21.88 4.65
N ASP A 268 -6.09 23.17 4.42
CA ASP A 268 -7.42 23.76 4.59
C ASP A 268 -8.44 23.27 3.55
N ALA A 269 -7.97 22.71 2.42
CA ALA A 269 -8.82 22.05 1.43
C ALA A 269 -9.10 20.58 1.77
N VAL A 270 -8.37 20.00 2.72
CA VAL A 270 -8.51 18.59 3.10
C VAL A 270 -9.71 18.41 4.01
N ASP A 271 -10.63 17.51 3.65
CA ASP A 271 -11.87 17.28 4.42
C ASP A 271 -11.90 15.93 5.17
N GLY A 272 -10.96 15.03 4.86
CA GLY A 272 -10.85 13.73 5.53
C GLY A 272 -9.66 12.91 5.06
N LEU A 273 -9.33 11.89 5.86
CA LEU A 273 -8.31 10.88 5.53
C LEU A 273 -8.94 9.48 5.46
N VAL A 274 -8.56 8.70 4.46
CA VAL A 274 -8.78 7.26 4.42
C VAL A 274 -7.42 6.58 4.33
N LEU A 275 -7.11 5.72 5.29
CA LEU A 275 -5.78 5.13 5.43
C LEU A 275 -5.86 3.61 5.40
N ASP A 276 -5.14 2.95 4.50
CA ASP A 276 -5.07 1.48 4.44
C ASP A 276 -3.66 0.99 4.77
N SER A 277 -3.58 0.13 5.79
CA SER A 277 -2.33 -0.39 6.31
C SER A 277 -1.26 0.69 6.57
N PRO A 278 -1.60 1.87 7.15
CA PRO A 278 -0.71 3.02 7.10
C PRO A 278 0.51 2.89 8.02
N ALA A 279 1.65 3.41 7.57
CA ALA A 279 2.85 3.52 8.39
C ALA A 279 2.77 4.76 9.30
N LEU A 280 2.15 4.61 10.48
CA LEU A 280 1.97 5.71 11.44
C LEU A 280 2.96 5.68 12.62
N ASP A 281 3.85 4.69 12.70
CA ASP A 281 5.00 4.69 13.61
C ASP A 281 6.22 4.07 12.92
N TRP A 282 7.09 4.92 12.37
CA TRP A 282 8.29 4.45 11.66
C TRP A 282 9.31 3.79 12.58
N HIS A 283 9.40 4.21 13.84
CA HIS A 283 10.33 3.60 14.78
C HIS A 283 9.86 2.20 15.19
N GLY A 284 8.57 2.03 15.48
CA GLY A 284 7.92 0.72 15.64
C GLY A 284 8.10 -0.18 14.43
N LEU A 285 7.80 0.34 13.24
CA LEU A 285 7.91 -0.37 11.97
C LEU A 285 9.33 -0.89 11.73
N LEU A 286 10.36 -0.05 11.84
CA LEU A 286 11.74 -0.46 11.59
C LEU A 286 12.24 -1.51 12.59
N ARG A 287 11.86 -1.38 13.87
CA ARG A 287 12.18 -2.40 14.88
C ARG A 287 11.47 -3.72 14.59
N HIS A 288 10.21 -3.67 14.17
CA HIS A 288 9.45 -4.84 13.75
C HIS A 288 10.11 -5.55 12.57
N GLN A 289 10.44 -4.79 11.52
CA GLN A 289 11.13 -5.31 10.35
C GLN A 289 12.48 -5.94 10.70
N ALA A 290 13.29 -5.27 11.53
CA ALA A 290 14.56 -5.79 11.99
C ALA A 290 14.42 -7.14 12.71
N ARG A 291 13.44 -7.26 13.62
CA ARG A 291 13.15 -8.55 14.30
C ARG A 291 12.74 -9.62 13.30
N ARG A 292 11.86 -9.29 12.35
CA ARG A 292 11.32 -10.22 11.35
C ARG A 292 12.40 -10.83 10.46
N VAL A 293 13.43 -10.05 10.07
CA VAL A 293 14.56 -10.54 9.26
C VAL A 293 15.76 -11.00 10.09
N GLY A 294 15.63 -11.08 11.42
CA GLY A 294 16.67 -11.59 12.32
C GLY A 294 17.85 -10.63 12.54
N ILE A 295 17.69 -9.33 12.31
CA ILE A 295 18.72 -8.32 12.62
C ILE A 295 18.78 -8.12 14.15
N PRO A 296 19.95 -8.25 14.79
CA PRO A 296 20.09 -8.04 16.22
C PRO A 296 19.71 -6.61 16.64
N ARG A 297 19.05 -6.48 17.81
CA ARG A 297 18.54 -5.19 18.32
C ARG A 297 19.59 -4.06 18.34
N PRO A 298 20.84 -4.27 18.77
CA PRO A 298 21.84 -3.19 18.78
C PRO A 298 22.18 -2.66 17.38
N ILE A 299 22.20 -3.53 16.36
CA ILE A 299 22.45 -3.17 14.96
C ILE A 299 21.27 -2.39 14.40
N ALA A 300 20.04 -2.85 14.68
CA ALA A 300 18.83 -2.14 14.27
C ALA A 300 18.75 -0.73 14.88
N ALA A 301 19.03 -0.61 16.18
CA ALA A 301 19.08 0.68 16.88
C ALA A 301 20.18 1.60 16.30
N LEU A 302 21.35 1.05 15.95
CA LEU A 302 22.38 1.82 15.28
C LEU A 302 21.94 2.27 13.87
N ALA A 303 21.26 1.42 13.10
CA ALA A 303 20.75 1.77 11.78
C ALA A 303 19.74 2.93 11.84
N VAL A 304 18.81 2.89 12.81
CA VAL A 304 17.88 3.99 13.10
C VAL A 304 18.65 5.28 13.41
N ARG A 305 19.62 5.24 14.33
CA ARG A 305 20.45 6.41 14.66
C ARG A 305 21.24 6.97 13.47
N LEU A 306 21.66 6.11 12.54
CA LEU A 306 22.34 6.55 11.31
C LEU A 306 21.39 7.30 10.37
N LEU A 307 20.11 6.91 10.32
CA LEU A 307 19.07 7.63 9.57
C LEU A 307 18.73 8.97 10.26
N GLU A 308 18.49 8.95 11.57
CA GLU A 308 18.17 10.16 12.36
C GLU A 308 19.30 11.20 12.32
N GLY A 309 20.55 10.74 12.44
CA GLY A 309 21.72 11.63 12.44
C GLY A 309 22.20 12.04 11.04
N GLY A 310 21.45 11.76 9.97
CA GLY A 310 21.79 12.14 8.59
C GLY A 310 23.04 11.46 8.00
N ARG A 311 23.65 10.51 8.72
CA ARG A 311 24.83 9.74 8.27
C ARG A 311 24.47 8.80 7.12
N VAL A 312 23.24 8.31 7.09
CA VAL A 312 22.60 7.77 5.88
C VAL A 312 21.50 8.72 5.47
N ARG A 313 21.74 9.47 4.40
CA ARG A 313 20.78 10.46 3.88
C ARG A 313 19.53 9.78 3.33
N GLY A 314 18.35 10.19 3.78
CA GLY A 314 17.06 9.81 3.17
C GLY A 314 16.79 10.62 1.89
N GLY A 315 15.56 10.49 1.38
CA GLY A 315 15.04 11.26 0.25
C GLY A 315 14.66 12.70 0.56
N ASP A 316 14.77 13.11 1.83
CA ASP A 316 14.40 14.44 2.30
C ASP A 316 15.59 15.10 3.03
N PRO A 317 16.30 16.04 2.38
CA PRO A 317 17.40 16.77 3.03
C PRO A 317 16.95 17.61 4.22
N ALA A 318 15.67 18.00 4.25
CA ALA A 318 15.04 18.78 5.30
C ALA A 318 14.22 17.91 6.27
N SER A 319 14.42 16.58 6.26
CA SER A 319 13.65 15.66 7.10
C SER A 319 13.74 16.07 8.58
N PRO A 320 12.60 16.15 9.30
CA PRO A 320 12.61 16.36 10.75
C PRO A 320 13.13 15.13 11.53
N GLY A 321 13.54 14.07 10.83
CA GLY A 321 14.03 12.81 11.41
C GLY A 321 12.90 11.84 11.76
N LEU A 322 13.26 10.60 12.10
CA LEU A 322 12.28 9.53 12.37
C LEU A 322 11.40 9.80 13.59
N ALA A 323 11.90 10.54 14.58
CA ALA A 323 11.12 10.88 15.78
C ALA A 323 9.83 11.63 15.43
N ALA A 324 9.88 12.51 14.42
CA ALA A 324 8.74 13.26 13.91
C ALA A 324 7.76 12.42 13.08
N LEU A 325 8.10 11.16 12.79
CA LEU A 325 7.29 10.18 12.06
C LEU A 325 6.75 9.08 13.00
N SER A 326 6.56 9.42 14.27
CA SER A 326 5.87 8.60 15.27
C SER A 326 4.39 8.96 15.34
N ALA A 327 3.55 8.05 15.85
CA ALA A 327 2.11 8.25 15.92
C ALA A 327 1.71 9.56 16.65
N PRO A 328 2.29 9.92 17.81
CA PRO A 328 1.98 11.20 18.46
C PRO A 328 2.33 12.43 17.61
N GLU A 329 3.44 12.37 16.89
CA GLU A 329 3.96 13.51 16.12
C GLU A 329 3.22 13.66 14.78
N LEU A 330 2.86 12.56 14.13
CA LEU A 330 2.09 12.57 12.88
C LEU A 330 0.66 13.07 13.11
N GLY A 331 0.04 12.72 14.24
CA GLY A 331 -1.31 13.18 14.58
C GLY A 331 -1.36 14.60 15.14
N ARG A 332 -0.20 15.20 15.47
CA ARG A 332 -0.15 16.59 15.96
C ARG A 332 -0.71 17.54 14.91
N GLY A 333 -1.82 18.19 15.23
CA GLY A 333 -2.51 19.11 14.33
C GLY A 333 -3.53 18.44 13.40
N LEU A 334 -3.85 17.15 13.62
CA LEU A 334 -4.97 16.50 12.94
C LEU A 334 -6.28 17.19 13.34
N ALA A 335 -7.01 17.66 12.34
CA ALA A 335 -8.27 18.39 12.53
C ALA A 335 -9.40 17.84 11.64
N VAL A 336 -9.13 16.77 10.88
CA VAL A 336 -10.07 16.17 9.93
C VAL A 336 -10.42 14.75 10.34
N PRO A 337 -11.65 14.28 10.08
CA PRO A 337 -12.01 12.90 10.33
C PRO A 337 -11.11 11.94 9.55
N THR A 338 -10.81 10.79 10.15
CA THR A 338 -9.88 9.81 9.59
C THR A 338 -10.43 8.39 9.72
N LEU A 339 -10.61 7.69 8.61
CA LEU A 339 -10.87 6.25 8.59
C LEU A 339 -9.55 5.50 8.45
N ILE A 340 -9.30 4.54 9.35
CA ILE A 340 -8.13 3.66 9.27
C ILE A 340 -8.57 2.21 9.12
N HIS A 341 -8.18 1.59 8.00
CA HIS A 341 -8.26 0.15 7.79
C HIS A 341 -6.95 -0.50 8.25
N VAL A 342 -7.04 -1.38 9.25
CA VAL A 342 -5.89 -2.12 9.81
C VAL A 342 -6.19 -3.59 9.97
N SER A 343 -5.13 -4.40 9.97
CA SER A 343 -5.23 -5.84 10.18
C SER A 343 -4.21 -6.32 11.20
N ALA A 344 -4.66 -7.13 12.16
CA ALA A 344 -3.78 -7.85 13.07
C ALA A 344 -2.89 -8.88 12.33
N GLY A 345 -3.31 -9.29 11.14
CA GLY A 345 -2.58 -10.19 10.25
C GLY A 345 -1.55 -9.50 9.35
N ASP A 346 -1.38 -8.18 9.44
CA ASP A 346 -0.35 -7.45 8.69
C ASP A 346 1.04 -7.77 9.28
N THR A 347 1.82 -8.54 8.53
CA THR A 347 3.15 -8.95 8.98
C THR A 347 4.23 -7.93 8.62
N TYR A 348 3.90 -6.92 7.81
CA TYR A 348 4.82 -5.90 7.31
C TYR A 348 4.72 -4.60 8.12
N VAL A 349 3.55 -3.97 8.19
CA VAL A 349 3.31 -2.83 9.09
C VAL A 349 2.52 -3.32 10.30
N PRO A 350 3.11 -3.35 11.51
CA PRO A 350 2.37 -3.74 12.70
C PRO A 350 1.25 -2.73 12.99
N GLU A 351 0.08 -3.22 13.40
CA GLU A 351 -1.08 -2.37 13.69
C GLU A 351 -0.88 -1.44 14.88
N ASP A 352 0.09 -1.73 15.77
CA ASP A 352 0.37 -0.97 17.01
C ASP A 352 0.43 0.54 16.78
N GLY A 353 1.10 0.99 15.70
CA GLY A 353 1.24 2.41 15.39
C GLY A 353 -0.10 3.07 15.02
N ALA A 354 -0.96 2.34 14.31
CA ALA A 354 -2.30 2.83 13.96
C ALA A 354 -3.27 2.77 15.15
N LEU A 355 -3.14 1.77 16.04
CA LEU A 355 -3.89 1.70 17.29
C LEU A 355 -3.52 2.86 18.24
N ASP A 356 -2.24 3.15 18.40
CA ASP A 356 -1.78 4.30 19.21
C ASP A 356 -2.25 5.63 18.60
N PHE A 357 -2.18 5.78 17.27
CA PHE A 357 -2.70 6.95 16.57
C PHE A 357 -4.20 7.14 16.81
N ALA A 358 -5.00 6.07 16.63
CA ALA A 358 -6.45 6.11 16.84
C ALA A 358 -6.82 6.44 18.29
N ALA A 359 -6.10 5.86 19.27
CA ALA A 359 -6.35 6.11 20.68
C ALA A 359 -6.10 7.58 21.09
N ARG A 360 -5.17 8.27 20.40
CA ARG A 360 -4.84 9.69 20.66
C ARG A 360 -5.82 10.67 20.02
N HIS A 361 -6.55 10.23 19.01
CA HIS A 361 -7.46 11.04 18.21
C HIS A 361 -8.84 10.37 18.11
N SER A 362 -9.32 9.81 19.21
CA SER A 362 -10.54 8.97 19.24
C SER A 362 -11.82 9.72 18.86
N ASP A 363 -11.78 11.05 18.92
CA ASP A 363 -12.83 11.96 18.48
C ASP A 363 -12.88 12.13 16.95
N LEU A 364 -11.76 11.90 16.25
CA LEU A 364 -11.63 12.06 14.80
C LEU A 364 -11.44 10.74 14.05
N VAL A 365 -10.96 9.69 14.72
CA VAL A 365 -10.54 8.45 14.08
C VAL A 365 -11.60 7.37 14.19
N VAL A 366 -12.07 6.89 13.03
CA VAL A 366 -12.83 5.66 12.89
C VAL A 366 -11.87 4.54 12.52
N LEU A 367 -11.78 3.51 13.36
CA LEU A 367 -10.88 2.38 13.16
C LEU A 367 -11.66 1.14 12.68
N ARG A 368 -11.41 0.68 11.45
CA ARG A 368 -11.85 -0.63 10.95
C ARG A 368 -10.72 -1.63 11.08
N ARG A 369 -10.76 -2.43 12.15
CA ARG A 369 -9.79 -3.49 12.41
C ARG A 369 -10.32 -4.85 11.97
N GLN A 370 -9.53 -5.59 11.18
CA GLN A 370 -9.79 -6.99 10.86
C GLN A 370 -8.70 -7.91 11.44
N LEU A 371 -9.01 -9.19 11.65
CA LEU A 371 -8.03 -10.15 12.19
C LEU A 371 -7.11 -10.72 11.11
N VAL A 372 -7.59 -10.76 9.87
CA VAL A 372 -6.89 -11.40 8.75
C VAL A 372 -6.76 -10.40 7.61
N GLY A 373 -5.59 -10.32 7.02
CA GLY A 373 -5.27 -9.38 5.96
C GLY A 373 -3.80 -9.02 6.04
N GLU A 374 -3.02 -9.42 5.04
CA GLU A 374 -1.63 -9.03 4.95
C GLU A 374 -1.51 -7.56 4.51
N HIS A 375 -0.32 -6.97 4.63
CA HIS A 375 -0.06 -5.59 4.24
C HIS A 375 -0.65 -5.19 2.90
N VAL A 376 -1.49 -4.15 2.91
CA VAL A 376 -2.12 -3.57 1.72
C VAL A 376 -2.97 -4.60 0.96
N LYS A 377 -3.55 -5.56 1.71
CA LYS A 377 -4.38 -6.67 1.19
C LYS A 377 -5.69 -6.84 1.96
N LEU A 378 -6.12 -5.82 2.70
CA LEU A 378 -7.33 -5.87 3.52
C LEU A 378 -8.58 -6.00 2.65
N TRP A 379 -8.68 -5.17 1.62
CA TRP A 379 -9.73 -5.25 0.59
C TRP A 379 -9.78 -6.63 -0.09
N ASN A 380 -8.62 -7.27 -0.33
CA ASN A 380 -8.58 -8.57 -1.00
C ASN A 380 -9.24 -9.68 -0.17
N VAL A 381 -9.24 -9.56 1.16
CA VAL A 381 -9.85 -10.52 2.08
C VAL A 381 -11.37 -10.33 2.14
N ASP A 382 -11.81 -9.08 2.20
CA ASP A 382 -13.21 -8.69 2.42
C ASP A 382 -13.50 -7.38 1.66
N PRO A 383 -13.69 -7.45 0.33
CA PRO A 383 -13.84 -6.26 -0.50
C PRO A 383 -15.15 -5.53 -0.18
N GLU A 384 -16.23 -6.27 0.03
CA GLU A 384 -17.57 -5.72 0.28
C GLU A 384 -17.60 -4.87 1.54
N ALA A 385 -17.15 -5.39 2.69
CA ALA A 385 -17.21 -4.61 3.92
C ALA A 385 -16.17 -3.49 3.95
N TRP A 386 -15.00 -3.67 3.32
CA TRP A 386 -13.98 -2.63 3.18
C TRP A 386 -14.53 -1.46 2.36
N GLU A 387 -15.18 -1.74 1.22
CA GLU A 387 -15.77 -0.73 0.36
C GLU A 387 -16.97 -0.05 1.02
N ALA A 388 -17.85 -0.82 1.64
CA ALA A 388 -19.03 -0.27 2.31
C ALA A 388 -18.63 0.66 3.47
N ALA A 389 -17.61 0.31 4.25
CA ALA A 389 -17.10 1.19 5.31
C ALA A 389 -16.47 2.47 4.73
N THR A 390 -15.66 2.34 3.68
CA THR A 390 -15.02 3.47 3.00
C THR A 390 -16.05 4.42 2.40
N GLU A 391 -17.03 3.89 1.66
CA GLU A 391 -18.10 4.67 1.05
C GLU A 391 -18.95 5.39 2.10
N ARG A 392 -19.36 4.70 3.17
CA ARG A 392 -20.12 5.32 4.26
C ARG A 392 -19.36 6.48 4.89
N PHE A 393 -18.07 6.29 5.15
CA PHE A 393 -17.23 7.32 5.75
C PHE A 393 -17.14 8.56 4.86
N VAL A 394 -16.78 8.40 3.58
CA VAL A 394 -16.61 9.55 2.67
C VAL A 394 -17.91 10.27 2.35
N ARG A 395 -19.07 9.58 2.40
CA ARG A 395 -20.40 10.21 2.27
C ARG A 395 -20.75 11.10 3.47
N ALA A 396 -20.24 10.76 4.65
CA ALA A 396 -20.53 11.48 5.89
C ALA A 396 -19.57 12.65 6.17
N LEU A 397 -18.51 12.80 5.37
CA LEU A 397 -17.59 13.94 5.52
C LEU A 397 -18.31 15.30 5.34
N PRO A 398 -17.97 16.32 6.15
CA PRO A 398 -16.84 16.35 7.09
C PRO A 398 -17.17 15.91 8.53
N ASP A 399 -18.35 15.34 8.81
CA ASP A 399 -18.80 14.98 10.16
C ASP A 399 -19.30 13.51 10.24
N PRO A 400 -18.40 12.53 10.04
CA PRO A 400 -18.75 11.12 10.20
C PRO A 400 -18.89 10.81 11.69
N ALA A 401 -20.07 10.34 12.10
CA ALA A 401 -20.28 9.92 13.48
C ALA A 401 -19.23 8.86 13.89
N PRO A 402 -18.47 9.06 14.98
CA PRO A 402 -17.48 8.09 15.44
C PRO A 402 -18.21 6.82 15.90
N ARG A 403 -18.10 5.74 15.13
CA ARG A 403 -18.53 4.40 15.56
C ARG A 403 -17.32 3.56 15.89
N SER A 404 -17.29 3.05 17.12
CA SER A 404 -16.45 1.92 17.50
C SER A 404 -17.13 0.63 17.05
N ASP A 405 -16.98 0.24 15.78
CA ASP A 405 -17.41 -1.09 15.37
C ASP A 405 -16.37 -2.10 15.90
N ALA A 406 -16.63 -2.61 17.10
CA ALA A 406 -15.97 -3.80 17.61
C ALA A 406 -16.36 -4.98 16.70
N ALA A 407 -15.47 -5.31 15.76
CA ALA A 407 -15.35 -6.57 15.02
C ALA A 407 -16.62 -7.45 14.95
N ASP A 408 -17.57 -7.09 14.08
CA ASP A 408 -18.55 -8.07 13.57
C ASP A 408 -18.00 -8.66 12.27
N GLY A 409 -17.57 -9.92 12.33
CA GLY A 409 -17.02 -10.61 11.17
C GLY A 409 -16.33 -11.94 11.45
N ALA A 410 -16.90 -12.79 12.31
CA ALA A 410 -16.65 -14.22 12.16
C ALA A 410 -17.42 -14.71 10.93
N PRO A 411 -16.82 -15.49 10.02
CA PRO A 411 -17.57 -16.06 8.91
C PRO A 411 -18.68 -16.94 9.49
N ARG A 412 -19.94 -16.66 9.14
CA ARG A 412 -21.00 -17.65 9.28
C ARG A 412 -20.61 -18.81 8.37
N GLY A 413 -20.50 -20.00 8.96
CA GLY A 413 -19.87 -21.18 8.39
C GLY A 413 -20.64 -21.86 7.27
#